data_AF-A0A3B6QCL0-F1
#
_entry.id   AF-A0A3B6QCL0-F1
#
_cell.length_a   1.000
_cell.length_b   1.000
_cell.length_c   1.000
_cell.angle_alpha   90.00
_cell.angle_beta   90.00
_cell.angle_gamma   90.00
#
_symmetry.space_group_name_H-M   'P 1'
#
loop_
_entity.id
_entity.type
_entity.pdbx_description
1 polymer ?
#
loop_
_entity_poly.entity_id
_entity_poly.type
_entity_poly.pdbx_seq_one_letter_code
_entity_poly.pdbx_strand_id
1 'polypeptide(L)'
;MAEECCSADLLEWIGPDVSACVFSRLDHPADLVRAAAVSRTWRRCVVESGLSKSLCLRLCPEVATVAAAAEVSRSPPSTAAPESGYERDYRIYSNLAGAYVSDSAEPSAECILDCIGASSTDDFPAETMENTLDEEEIINFRPSYWSSGGADDPEAPESLTYRLNSDICIVDEIRVRPYQAFFQDGDPIYSSKMVRFQMGHYKLPRGSETFVMDDYENKMVNADEKYTWTYTSPAFPMLQKNELQSFKLPRPVLCIGGVVMIELLGRVQKQEADDMYYICVCHAEVMGRSLSPLFMVEISDPEGYSILKYLPGAKDLSIDDFLQDDTKDSPEWHYLVDRYRQMNHRAVVVSALLEPVHYMHDIGGISDDDHEDDVGGISDDDHEDDVGGISDDDYLV
;
A
#
# COMPACT_ATOMS: atom_id res chain seq x y z
N MET A 1 -12.97 -10.70 -63.28
CA MET A 1 -13.68 -10.97 -62.01
C MET A 1 -12.62 -11.46 -61.05
N ALA A 2 -12.15 -10.57 -60.19
CA ALA A 2 -11.29 -10.99 -59.08
C ALA A 2 -12.21 -11.62 -58.04
N GLU A 3 -11.98 -12.89 -57.71
CA GLU A 3 -12.58 -13.51 -56.53
C GLU A 3 -12.04 -12.75 -55.32
N GLU A 4 -12.86 -11.87 -54.75
CA GLU A 4 -12.71 -11.46 -53.36
C GLU A 4 -12.88 -12.71 -52.51
N CYS A 5 -11.77 -13.37 -52.21
CA CYS A 5 -11.72 -14.37 -51.16
C CYS A 5 -11.93 -13.62 -49.84
N CYS A 6 -13.20 -13.44 -49.44
CA CYS A 6 -13.55 -13.08 -48.08
C CYS A 6 -13.00 -14.19 -47.17
N SER A 7 -11.77 -14.02 -46.71
CA SER A 7 -11.15 -14.85 -45.69
C SER A 7 -12.03 -14.80 -44.46
N ALA A 8 -12.91 -15.80 -44.28
CA ALA A 8 -13.67 -15.96 -43.06
C ALA A 8 -12.70 -15.95 -41.86
N ASP A 9 -13.06 -15.19 -40.82
CA ASP A 9 -12.22 -15.12 -39.62
C ASP A 9 -12.16 -16.49 -38.93
N LEU A 10 -11.05 -16.80 -38.26
CA LEU A 10 -10.83 -18.11 -37.64
C LEU A 10 -11.99 -18.51 -36.69
N LEU A 11 -12.57 -17.54 -35.97
CA LEU A 11 -13.70 -17.77 -35.07
C LEU A 11 -14.97 -18.16 -35.81
N GLU A 12 -15.20 -17.62 -37.01
CA GLU A 12 -16.32 -18.01 -37.87
C GLU A 12 -16.13 -19.44 -38.38
N TRP A 13 -14.87 -19.84 -38.63
CA TRP A 13 -14.55 -21.18 -39.13
C TRP A 13 -14.66 -22.28 -38.08
N ILE A 14 -14.18 -22.04 -36.85
CA ILE A 14 -14.26 -23.02 -35.75
C ILE A 14 -15.62 -23.02 -35.05
N GLY A 15 -16.43 -22.00 -35.26
CA GLY A 15 -17.77 -21.86 -34.69
C GLY A 15 -17.77 -21.44 -33.21
N PRO A 16 -18.95 -21.07 -32.68
CA PRO A 16 -19.10 -20.46 -31.35
C PRO A 16 -18.72 -21.42 -30.21
N ASP A 17 -19.06 -22.71 -30.31
CA ASP A 17 -18.82 -23.68 -29.23
C ASP A 17 -17.32 -23.93 -29.02
N VAL A 18 -16.58 -24.12 -30.12
CA VAL A 18 -15.12 -24.32 -30.06
C VAL A 18 -14.44 -23.02 -29.64
N SER A 19 -14.90 -21.87 -30.14
CA SER A 19 -14.40 -20.56 -29.72
C SER A 19 -14.57 -20.36 -28.21
N ALA A 20 -15.75 -20.66 -27.66
CA ALA A 20 -16.00 -20.59 -26.22
C ALA A 20 -15.08 -21.53 -25.44
N CYS A 21 -14.86 -22.75 -25.93
CA CYS A 21 -13.89 -23.68 -25.33
C CYS A 21 -12.49 -23.08 -25.31
N VAL A 22 -12.01 -22.48 -26.42
CA VAL A 22 -10.69 -21.85 -26.48
C VAL A 22 -10.58 -20.69 -25.48
N PHE A 23 -11.55 -19.77 -25.49
CA PHE A 23 -11.54 -18.62 -24.58
C PHE A 23 -11.65 -19.01 -23.10
N SER A 24 -12.39 -20.08 -22.77
CA SER A 24 -12.50 -20.60 -21.40
C SER A 24 -11.18 -21.14 -20.83
N ARG A 25 -10.18 -21.40 -21.69
CA ARG A 25 -8.86 -21.91 -21.31
C ARG A 25 -7.82 -20.81 -21.13
N LEU A 26 -8.16 -19.54 -21.39
CA LEU A 26 -7.27 -18.42 -21.16
C LEU A 26 -7.29 -18.09 -19.65
N ASP A 27 -6.29 -18.56 -18.93
CA ASP A 27 -6.18 -18.47 -17.47
C ASP A 27 -5.08 -17.51 -17.00
N HIS A 28 -4.24 -17.00 -17.91
CA HIS A 28 -3.27 -15.96 -17.61
C HIS A 28 -3.68 -14.60 -18.22
N PRO A 29 -3.46 -13.46 -17.54
CA PRO A 29 -3.81 -12.13 -18.10
C PRO A 29 -3.15 -11.85 -19.45
N ALA A 30 -1.89 -12.29 -19.60
CA ALA A 30 -1.17 -12.19 -20.87
C ALA A 30 -1.80 -13.01 -22.01
N ASP A 31 -2.54 -14.09 -21.73
CA ASP A 31 -3.25 -14.86 -22.75
C ASP A 31 -4.40 -14.04 -23.35
N LEU A 32 -5.13 -13.29 -22.53
CA LEU A 32 -6.20 -12.41 -23.01
C LEU A 32 -5.64 -11.30 -23.90
N VAL A 33 -4.50 -10.71 -23.53
CA VAL A 33 -3.82 -9.69 -24.35
C VAL A 33 -3.34 -10.28 -25.67
N ARG A 34 -2.72 -11.47 -25.65
CA ARG A 34 -2.30 -12.19 -26.87
C ARG A 34 -3.49 -12.53 -27.76
N ALA A 35 -4.57 -13.05 -27.18
CA ALA A 35 -5.80 -13.36 -27.89
C ALA A 35 -6.41 -12.11 -28.55
N ALA A 36 -6.44 -10.99 -27.84
CA ALA A 36 -6.90 -9.71 -28.37
C ALA A 36 -6.03 -9.14 -29.51
N ALA A 37 -4.78 -9.58 -29.63
CA ALA A 37 -3.87 -9.17 -30.71
C ALA A 37 -4.00 -10.01 -32.00
N VAL A 38 -4.72 -11.14 -31.97
CA VAL A 38 -4.81 -12.07 -33.11
C VAL A 38 -5.55 -11.46 -34.31
N SER A 39 -6.76 -10.94 -34.09
CA SER A 39 -7.58 -10.32 -35.13
C SER A 39 -8.58 -9.33 -34.50
N ARG A 40 -9.21 -8.47 -35.32
CA ARG A 40 -10.24 -7.54 -34.82
C ARG A 40 -11.43 -8.27 -34.21
N THR A 41 -11.80 -9.43 -34.76
CA THR A 41 -12.92 -10.25 -34.25
C THR A 41 -12.55 -10.87 -32.91
N TRP A 42 -11.36 -11.43 -32.77
CA TRP A 42 -10.85 -11.94 -31.49
C TRP A 42 -10.82 -10.86 -30.43
N ARG A 43 -10.29 -9.68 -30.77
CA ARG A 43 -10.29 -8.52 -29.88
C ARG A 43 -11.69 -8.18 -29.41
N ARG A 44 -12.65 -8.09 -30.34
CA ARG A 44 -14.05 -7.82 -30.02
C ARG A 44 -14.61 -8.87 -29.06
N CYS A 45 -14.38 -10.16 -29.34
CA CYS A 45 -14.82 -11.25 -28.46
C CYS A 45 -14.21 -11.12 -27.06
N VAL A 46 -12.91 -10.87 -26.94
CA VAL A 46 -12.23 -10.72 -25.62
C VAL A 46 -12.78 -9.52 -24.85
N VAL A 47 -12.95 -8.38 -25.51
CA VAL A 47 -13.44 -7.14 -24.89
C VAL A 47 -14.90 -7.25 -24.46
N GLU A 48 -15.78 -7.71 -25.35
CA GLU A 48 -17.24 -7.71 -25.13
C GLU A 48 -17.71 -8.88 -24.26
N SER A 49 -16.91 -9.95 -24.11
CA SER A 49 -17.29 -11.13 -23.33
C SER A 49 -17.10 -11.00 -21.82
N GLY A 50 -16.41 -9.95 -21.35
CA GLY A 50 -16.09 -9.79 -19.93
C GLY A 50 -15.09 -10.81 -19.38
N LEU A 51 -14.33 -11.50 -20.24
CA LEU A 51 -13.34 -12.50 -19.84
C LEU A 51 -12.28 -11.93 -18.88
N SER A 52 -11.85 -10.68 -19.08
CA SER A 52 -10.90 -10.01 -18.19
C SER A 52 -11.44 -9.88 -16.76
N LYS A 53 -12.69 -9.45 -16.61
CA LYS A 53 -13.38 -9.36 -15.31
C LYS A 53 -13.53 -10.74 -14.67
N SER A 54 -13.93 -11.75 -15.45
CA SER A 54 -14.06 -13.13 -14.96
C SER A 54 -12.72 -13.69 -14.51
N LEU A 55 -11.63 -13.41 -15.24
CA LEU A 55 -10.28 -13.81 -14.84
C LEU A 55 -9.84 -13.10 -13.55
N CYS A 56 -10.05 -11.78 -13.44
CA CYS A 56 -9.81 -11.04 -12.19
C CYS A 56 -10.49 -11.70 -11.00
N LEU A 57 -11.79 -11.98 -11.09
CA LEU A 57 -12.56 -12.57 -9.99
C LEU A 57 -12.05 -13.96 -9.58
N ARG A 58 -11.43 -14.71 -10.50
CA ARG A 58 -10.79 -16.00 -10.18
C ARG A 58 -9.45 -15.83 -9.48
N LEU A 59 -8.65 -14.84 -9.89
CA LEU A 59 -7.32 -14.58 -9.33
C LEU A 59 -7.40 -13.87 -7.97
N CYS A 60 -8.21 -12.82 -7.89
CA CYS A 60 -8.46 -12.01 -6.70
C CYS A 60 -9.99 -11.91 -6.44
N PRO A 61 -10.57 -12.90 -5.74
CA PRO A 61 -11.99 -12.93 -5.39
C PRO A 61 -12.48 -11.68 -4.65
N GLU A 62 -11.60 -10.96 -3.95
CA GLU A 62 -11.91 -9.72 -3.24
C GLU A 62 -12.49 -8.65 -4.16
N VAL A 63 -12.16 -8.67 -5.46
CA VAL A 63 -12.73 -7.75 -6.46
C VAL A 63 -14.26 -7.87 -6.55
N ALA A 64 -14.85 -8.99 -6.13
CA ALA A 64 -16.31 -9.15 -6.12
C ALA A 64 -17.03 -8.16 -5.18
N THR A 65 -16.32 -7.58 -4.21
CA THR A 65 -16.90 -6.58 -3.28
C THR A 65 -16.95 -5.18 -3.88
N VAL A 66 -16.30 -4.96 -5.02
CA VAL A 66 -16.31 -3.68 -5.72
C VAL A 66 -17.62 -3.53 -6.49
N ALA A 67 -18.36 -2.46 -6.18
CA ALA A 67 -19.66 -2.20 -6.79
C ALA A 67 -19.52 -1.70 -8.23
N ALA A 68 -18.49 -0.89 -8.51
CA ALA A 68 -18.23 -0.36 -9.84
C ALA A 68 -16.74 -0.12 -10.10
N ALA A 69 -16.37 -0.03 -11.38
CA ALA A 69 -15.03 0.33 -11.80
C ALA A 69 -15.08 1.55 -12.71
N ALA A 70 -14.17 2.50 -12.51
CA ALA A 70 -14.06 3.71 -13.31
C ALA A 70 -12.61 3.97 -13.70
N GLU A 71 -12.43 4.48 -14.92
CA GLU A 71 -11.15 4.97 -15.42
C GLU A 71 -11.13 6.48 -15.23
N VAL A 72 -10.07 7.00 -14.60
CA VAL A 72 -9.90 8.42 -14.32
C VAL A 72 -8.78 8.94 -15.21
N SER A 73 -9.13 9.90 -16.08
CA SER A 73 -8.18 10.52 -17.00
C SER A 73 -7.60 11.80 -16.40
N ARG A 74 -6.34 12.07 -16.75
CA ARG A 74 -5.67 13.34 -16.45
C ARG A 74 -6.39 14.50 -17.11
N SER A 75 -6.80 14.34 -18.37
CA SER A 75 -7.53 15.38 -19.10
C SER A 75 -9.03 15.38 -18.79
N PRO A 76 -9.72 16.54 -18.84
CA PRO A 76 -11.17 16.62 -18.74
C PRO A 76 -11.86 15.74 -19.78
N PRO A 77 -13.09 15.25 -19.50
CA PRO A 77 -13.83 14.41 -20.42
C PRO A 77 -13.99 15.11 -21.78
N SER A 78 -13.50 14.47 -22.83
CA SER A 78 -13.63 14.95 -24.22
C SER A 78 -15.10 14.92 -24.66
N THR A 79 -15.49 15.82 -25.56
CA THR A 79 -16.82 15.81 -26.22
C THR A 79 -16.99 14.67 -27.23
N ALA A 80 -15.98 13.81 -27.39
CA ALA A 80 -16.06 12.59 -28.17
C ALA A 80 -17.15 11.63 -27.65
N ALA A 81 -17.64 10.75 -28.53
CA ALA A 81 -18.63 9.75 -28.15
C ALA A 81 -18.14 8.94 -26.94
N PRO A 82 -19.01 8.63 -25.96
CA PRO A 82 -18.63 7.86 -24.79
C PRO A 82 -18.09 6.51 -25.24
N GLU A 83 -16.89 6.16 -24.76
CA GLU A 83 -16.32 4.84 -25.02
C GLU A 83 -17.25 3.74 -24.48
N SER A 84 -17.28 2.59 -25.16
CA SER A 84 -18.10 1.47 -24.71
C SER A 84 -17.67 1.01 -23.33
N GLY A 85 -18.64 0.72 -22.45
CA GLY A 85 -18.36 0.21 -21.10
C GLY A 85 -17.48 -1.05 -21.10
N TYR A 86 -17.60 -1.89 -22.13
CA TYR A 86 -16.80 -3.11 -22.30
C TYR A 86 -15.31 -2.83 -22.50
N GLU A 87 -14.95 -1.80 -23.28
CA GLU A 87 -13.54 -1.43 -23.49
C GLU A 87 -12.89 -0.93 -22.21
N ARG A 88 -13.60 -0.06 -21.49
CA ARG A 88 -13.16 0.45 -20.20
C ARG A 88 -12.96 -0.69 -19.21
N ASP A 89 -13.97 -1.56 -19.06
CA ASP A 89 -13.88 -2.70 -18.15
C ASP A 89 -12.75 -3.66 -18.57
N TYR A 90 -12.60 -3.92 -19.88
CA TYR A 90 -11.48 -4.70 -20.40
C TYR A 90 -10.13 -4.13 -19.98
N ARG A 91 -9.91 -2.82 -20.13
CA ARG A 91 -8.66 -2.17 -19.72
C ARG A 91 -8.44 -2.26 -18.21
N ILE A 92 -9.44 -1.92 -17.40
CA ILE A 92 -9.32 -1.92 -15.94
C ILE A 92 -8.98 -3.32 -15.42
N TYR A 93 -9.79 -4.32 -15.74
CA TYR A 93 -9.60 -5.67 -15.21
C TYR A 93 -8.36 -6.35 -15.81
N SER A 94 -8.04 -6.15 -17.08
CA SER A 94 -6.81 -6.74 -17.64
C SER A 94 -5.56 -6.16 -17.00
N ASN A 95 -5.55 -4.84 -16.71
CA ASN A 95 -4.44 -4.22 -15.99
C ASN A 95 -4.39 -4.64 -14.52
N LEU A 96 -5.53 -4.81 -13.84
CA LEU A 96 -5.55 -5.27 -12.45
C LEU A 96 -5.08 -6.73 -12.35
N ALA A 97 -5.55 -7.61 -13.23
CA ALA A 97 -5.10 -9.00 -13.29
C ALA A 97 -3.61 -9.08 -13.65
N GLY A 98 -3.17 -8.27 -14.62
CA GLY A 98 -1.76 -8.15 -14.98
C GLY A 98 -0.90 -7.68 -13.81
N ALA A 99 -1.36 -6.65 -13.08
CA ALA A 99 -0.72 -6.18 -11.87
C ALA A 99 -0.65 -7.34 -10.86
N TYR A 100 -1.74 -8.05 -10.60
CA TYR A 100 -1.82 -9.15 -9.64
C TYR A 100 -0.85 -10.31 -9.92
N VAL A 101 -0.66 -10.68 -11.19
CA VAL A 101 0.23 -11.79 -11.59
C VAL A 101 1.66 -11.32 -11.89
N SER A 102 1.91 -10.01 -11.92
CA SER A 102 3.24 -9.49 -12.21
C SER A 102 4.24 -9.95 -11.14
N ASP A 103 5.23 -10.76 -11.55
CA ASP A 103 6.49 -10.91 -10.84
C ASP A 103 7.23 -9.59 -10.99
N SER A 104 7.02 -8.64 -10.08
CA SER A 104 7.84 -7.43 -10.05
C SER A 104 9.29 -7.83 -9.78
N ALA A 105 10.23 -7.20 -10.48
CA ALA A 105 11.64 -7.28 -10.10
C ALA A 105 11.89 -6.74 -8.68
N GLU A 106 10.99 -5.87 -8.21
CA GLU A 106 10.98 -5.34 -6.85
C GLU A 106 10.45 -6.39 -5.85
N PRO A 107 11.18 -6.64 -4.76
CA PRO A 107 10.73 -7.53 -3.70
C PRO A 107 9.54 -6.94 -2.95
N SER A 108 8.73 -7.81 -2.32
CA SER A 108 7.69 -7.38 -1.39
C SER A 108 8.28 -6.45 -0.32
N ALA A 109 7.61 -5.33 -0.08
CA ALA A 109 8.00 -4.31 0.86
C ALA A 109 7.01 -4.24 2.01
N GLU A 110 7.45 -3.63 3.12
CA GLU A 110 6.58 -3.38 4.26
C GLU A 110 5.46 -2.39 3.88
N CYS A 111 4.23 -2.75 4.21
CA CYS A 111 3.02 -2.03 3.80
C CYS A 111 2.36 -1.25 4.95
N ILE A 112 2.65 -1.52 6.22
CA ILE A 112 2.09 -0.79 7.35
C ILE A 112 2.52 0.68 7.29
N LEU A 113 1.54 1.57 7.44
CA LEU A 113 1.73 3.01 7.57
C LEU A 113 1.68 3.44 9.04
N ASP A 114 0.62 3.04 9.75
CA ASP A 114 0.36 3.37 11.14
C ASP A 114 -0.56 2.34 11.81
N CYS A 115 -0.59 2.38 13.15
CA CYS A 115 -1.52 1.62 13.96
C CYS A 115 -2.85 2.38 14.08
N ILE A 116 -3.97 1.67 13.99
CA ILE A 116 -5.31 2.28 14.05
C ILE A 116 -6.22 1.69 15.11
N GLY A 117 -5.83 0.60 15.76
CA GLY A 117 -6.55 0.09 16.92
C GLY A 117 -5.96 -1.20 17.50
N ALA A 118 -6.15 -1.38 18.79
CA ALA A 118 -5.98 -2.64 19.50
C ALA A 118 -7.30 -3.00 20.19
N SER A 119 -7.57 -4.29 20.40
CA SER A 119 -8.75 -4.73 21.17
C SER A 119 -8.68 -4.32 22.64
N SER A 120 -7.47 -4.29 23.19
CA SER A 120 -7.17 -3.79 24.53
C SER A 120 -5.69 -3.40 24.63
N THR A 121 -5.36 -2.66 25.69
CA THR A 121 -3.98 -2.34 26.07
C THR A 121 -3.91 -2.34 27.60
N ASP A 122 -2.87 -2.93 28.19
CA ASP A 122 -2.70 -3.00 29.65
C ASP A 122 -2.14 -1.68 30.24
N ASP A 123 -0.84 -1.43 30.11
CA ASP A 123 -0.19 -0.23 30.65
C ASP A 123 -0.02 0.87 29.60
N PHE A 124 -1.07 1.65 29.36
CA PHE A 124 -1.00 2.80 28.45
C PHE A 124 -0.28 4.01 29.09
N PRO A 125 0.65 4.70 28.40
CA PRO A 125 1.08 4.50 27.00
C PRO A 125 2.32 3.60 26.83
N ALA A 126 2.84 3.01 27.90
CA ALA A 126 4.12 2.30 27.87
C ALA A 126 4.09 1.06 26.95
N GLU A 127 2.98 0.34 26.94
CA GLU A 127 2.79 -0.93 26.22
C GLU A 127 1.84 -0.81 25.04
N THR A 128 1.91 0.34 24.35
CA THR A 128 0.98 0.69 23.27
C THR A 128 1.28 -0.03 21.95
N MET A 129 0.29 -0.07 21.05
CA MET A 129 0.39 -0.72 19.73
C MET A 129 1.46 -0.09 18.84
N GLU A 130 1.74 1.22 18.98
CA GLU A 130 2.76 1.93 18.19
C GLU A 130 4.16 1.33 18.37
N ASN A 131 4.45 0.72 19.53
CA ASN A 131 5.71 0.02 19.76
C ASN A 131 5.93 -1.14 18.78
N THR A 132 4.87 -1.67 18.17
CA THR A 132 4.94 -2.79 17.20
C THR A 132 5.37 -2.38 15.80
N LEU A 133 5.58 -1.09 15.55
CA LEU A 133 6.06 -0.56 14.27
C LEU A 133 7.60 -0.58 14.16
N ASP A 134 8.29 -0.64 15.29
CA ASP A 134 9.75 -0.65 15.36
C ASP A 134 10.26 -2.07 15.60
N GLU A 135 11.28 -2.47 14.85
CA GLU A 135 11.88 -3.81 14.99
C GLU A 135 12.67 -3.97 16.31
N GLU A 136 13.12 -2.86 16.89
CA GLU A 136 13.92 -2.83 18.11
C GLU A 136 13.08 -3.12 19.36
N GLU A 137 13.38 -4.21 20.05
CA GLU A 137 12.72 -4.59 21.31
C GLU A 137 13.07 -3.67 22.49
N ILE A 138 14.11 -2.84 22.34
CA ILE A 138 14.55 -1.90 23.38
C ILE A 138 14.81 -0.54 22.74
N ILE A 139 13.93 0.42 23.01
CA ILE A 139 14.04 1.80 22.52
C ILE A 139 14.25 2.71 23.73
N ASN A 140 15.24 3.60 23.66
CA ASN A 140 15.57 4.53 24.75
C ASN A 140 15.76 3.82 26.11
N PHE A 141 16.42 2.66 26.10
CA PHE A 141 16.66 1.79 27.27
C PHE A 141 15.39 1.23 27.93
N ARG A 142 14.27 1.17 27.21
CA ARG A 142 13.01 0.59 27.68
C ARG A 142 12.56 -0.51 26.73
N PRO A 143 11.94 -1.59 27.24
CA PRO A 143 11.24 -2.52 26.39
C PRO A 143 10.24 -1.81 25.47
N SER A 144 10.23 -2.20 24.20
CA SER A 144 9.27 -1.73 23.20
C SER A 144 8.43 -2.93 22.77
N TYR A 145 7.18 -2.96 23.23
CA TYR A 145 6.19 -3.96 22.87
C TYR A 145 4.78 -3.43 23.14
N TRP A 146 3.79 -4.07 22.51
CA TRP A 146 2.39 -3.96 22.90
C TRP A 146 2.01 -5.09 23.86
N SER A 147 1.13 -4.79 24.83
CA SER A 147 0.56 -5.75 25.77
C SER A 147 -0.96 -5.66 25.78
N SER A 148 -1.63 -6.80 25.63
CA SER A 148 -3.07 -6.92 25.84
C SER A 148 -3.46 -6.68 27.29
N GLY A 149 -4.69 -6.28 27.57
CA GLY A 149 -5.26 -6.42 28.91
C GLY A 149 -5.35 -7.89 29.36
N GLY A 150 -5.18 -8.11 30.67
CA GLY A 150 -5.24 -9.45 31.27
C GLY A 150 -6.61 -10.11 31.16
N ALA A 151 -6.64 -11.42 30.93
CA ALA A 151 -7.88 -12.20 30.86
C ALA A 151 -7.81 -13.51 31.67
N ASP A 152 -8.91 -13.89 32.33
CA ASP A 152 -9.03 -15.19 33.02
C ASP A 152 -9.13 -16.36 32.02
N ASP A 153 -9.85 -16.13 30.92
CA ASP A 153 -10.10 -17.12 29.89
C ASP A 153 -8.91 -17.19 28.91
N PRO A 154 -8.18 -18.32 28.84
CA PRO A 154 -7.08 -18.47 27.89
C PRO A 154 -7.54 -18.46 26.43
N GLU A 155 -8.83 -18.59 26.13
CA GLU A 155 -9.34 -18.54 24.75
C GLU A 155 -9.85 -17.15 24.36
N ALA A 156 -9.80 -16.16 25.27
CA ALA A 156 -10.15 -14.77 24.97
C ALA A 156 -9.18 -14.19 23.92
N PRO A 157 -9.67 -13.81 22.72
CA PRO A 157 -8.82 -13.33 21.63
C PRO A 157 -8.39 -11.88 21.85
N GLU A 158 -7.32 -11.50 21.17
CA GLU A 158 -6.90 -10.11 21.02
C GLU A 158 -6.66 -9.78 19.55
N SER A 159 -6.51 -8.50 19.24
CA SER A 159 -6.29 -8.02 17.89
C SER A 159 -5.46 -6.74 17.87
N LEU A 160 -4.59 -6.65 16.87
CA LEU A 160 -3.90 -5.43 16.46
C LEU A 160 -4.33 -5.08 15.03
N THR A 161 -4.72 -3.84 14.80
CA THR A 161 -5.24 -3.35 13.53
C THR A 161 -4.36 -2.23 12.99
N TYR A 162 -3.96 -2.38 11.73
CA TYR A 162 -3.03 -1.52 11.03
C TYR A 162 -3.65 -0.94 9.77
N ARG A 163 -3.23 0.28 9.43
CA ARG A 163 -3.47 0.88 8.13
C ARG A 163 -2.27 0.64 7.22
N LEU A 164 -2.56 0.34 5.96
CA LEU A 164 -1.54 0.21 4.93
C LEU A 164 -1.24 1.55 4.25
N ASN A 165 -0.05 1.65 3.65
CA ASN A 165 0.42 2.80 2.87
C ASN A 165 -0.36 3.01 1.55
N SER A 166 -1.28 2.12 1.22
CA SER A 166 -2.21 2.24 0.10
C SER A 166 -3.58 1.65 0.43
N ASP A 167 -4.63 2.21 -0.19
CA ASP A 167 -5.98 1.68 -0.16
C ASP A 167 -6.13 0.37 -0.95
N ILE A 168 -5.12 0.00 -1.75
CA ILE A 168 -5.14 -1.21 -2.53
C ILE A 168 -3.76 -1.84 -2.60
N CYS A 169 -3.54 -2.83 -1.75
CA CYS A 169 -2.30 -3.58 -1.67
C CYS A 169 -2.52 -5.04 -2.07
N ILE A 170 -1.50 -5.66 -2.64
CA ILE A 170 -1.40 -7.11 -2.73
C ILE A 170 -0.50 -7.57 -1.59
N VAL A 171 -1.06 -8.30 -0.64
CA VAL A 171 -0.36 -8.81 0.54
C VAL A 171 -0.07 -10.29 0.33
N ASP A 172 1.16 -10.71 0.58
CA ASP A 172 1.60 -12.11 0.41
C ASP A 172 1.99 -12.77 1.74
N GLU A 173 2.48 -11.99 2.70
CA GLU A 173 3.04 -12.49 3.94
C GLU A 173 2.80 -11.47 5.07
N ILE A 174 2.50 -11.97 6.26
CA ILE A 174 2.46 -11.18 7.49
C ILE A 174 3.51 -11.76 8.41
N ARG A 175 4.26 -10.91 9.12
CA ARG A 175 5.22 -11.36 10.12
C ARG A 175 4.88 -10.77 11.48
N VAL A 176 5.05 -11.58 12.52
CA VAL A 176 4.77 -11.15 13.90
C VAL A 176 5.84 -11.70 14.81
N ARG A 177 6.37 -10.85 15.68
CA ARG A 177 7.32 -11.22 16.73
C ARG A 177 6.65 -11.14 18.10
N PRO A 178 6.43 -12.26 18.79
CA PRO A 178 5.96 -12.23 20.18
C PRO A 178 7.02 -11.71 21.13
N TYR A 179 6.59 -11.08 22.23
CA TYR A 179 7.52 -10.54 23.22
C TYR A 179 7.93 -11.55 24.30
N GLN A 180 9.21 -11.48 24.67
CA GLN A 180 9.79 -12.17 25.80
C GLN A 180 10.06 -11.18 26.93
N ALA A 181 9.43 -11.40 28.09
CA ALA A 181 9.62 -10.55 29.24
C ALA A 181 10.92 -10.91 29.98
N PHE A 182 12.05 -10.46 29.45
CA PHE A 182 13.40 -10.69 30.01
C PHE A 182 13.63 -10.09 31.41
N PHE A 183 12.64 -9.36 31.93
CA PHE A 183 12.64 -8.78 33.26
C PHE A 183 11.87 -9.64 34.29
N GLN A 184 11.23 -10.73 33.87
CA GLN A 184 10.50 -11.67 34.72
C GLN A 184 11.27 -12.98 34.88
N ASP A 185 11.04 -13.69 35.99
CA ASP A 185 11.71 -14.96 36.27
C ASP A 185 11.39 -16.00 35.18
N GLY A 186 12.44 -16.57 34.59
CA GLY A 186 12.32 -17.58 33.54
C GLY A 186 12.07 -17.04 32.12
N ASP A 187 12.11 -15.72 31.94
CA ASP A 187 11.97 -15.02 30.66
C ASP A 187 10.75 -15.51 29.83
N PRO A 188 9.54 -15.44 30.38
CA PRO A 188 8.35 -15.99 29.76
C PRO A 188 8.00 -15.29 28.44
N ILE A 189 7.42 -16.05 27.51
CA ILE A 189 7.03 -15.58 26.19
C ILE A 189 5.51 -15.45 26.13
N TYR A 190 5.02 -14.23 25.95
CA TYR A 190 3.60 -13.89 25.94
C TYR A 190 3.05 -13.97 24.51
N SER A 191 3.15 -15.13 23.86
CA SER A 191 2.64 -15.28 22.50
C SER A 191 1.24 -15.88 22.46
N SER A 192 0.59 -15.80 21.30
CA SER A 192 -0.65 -16.53 21.05
C SER A 192 -0.38 -17.99 20.64
N LYS A 193 -1.40 -18.86 20.70
CA LYS A 193 -1.32 -20.23 20.16
C LYS A 193 -1.39 -20.21 18.64
N MET A 194 -2.27 -19.36 18.10
CA MET A 194 -2.52 -19.21 16.68
C MET A 194 -2.68 -17.73 16.32
N VAL A 195 -2.51 -17.40 15.04
CA VAL A 195 -2.83 -16.09 14.47
C VAL A 195 -3.72 -16.22 13.25
N ARG A 196 -4.58 -15.23 13.02
CA ARG A 196 -5.43 -15.13 11.84
C ARG A 196 -5.42 -13.70 11.34
N PHE A 197 -5.48 -13.52 10.02
CA PHE A 197 -5.40 -12.21 9.39
C PHE A 197 -6.70 -11.88 8.69
N GLN A 198 -7.20 -10.67 8.89
CA GLN A 198 -8.35 -10.14 8.18
C GLN A 198 -7.93 -8.91 7.39
N MET A 199 -8.52 -8.73 6.21
CA MET A 199 -8.23 -7.59 5.33
C MET A 199 -9.52 -6.97 4.83
N GLY A 200 -9.55 -5.64 4.74
CA GLY A 200 -10.75 -4.92 4.36
C GLY A 200 -10.62 -3.41 4.52
N HIS A 201 -11.71 -2.79 4.97
CA HIS A 201 -11.82 -1.34 5.07
C HIS A 201 -12.58 -0.87 6.30
N TYR A 202 -12.32 0.36 6.72
CA TYR A 202 -13.11 1.07 7.71
C TYR A 202 -14.45 1.50 7.10
N LYS A 203 -15.55 1.36 7.86
CA LYS A 203 -16.89 1.70 7.37
C LYS A 203 -17.09 3.21 7.25
N LEU A 204 -16.65 3.99 8.24
CA LEU A 204 -16.83 5.44 8.18
C LEU A 204 -15.86 6.10 7.19
N PRO A 205 -16.21 7.28 6.64
CA PRO A 205 -15.32 8.03 5.75
C PRO A 205 -13.95 8.28 6.39
N ARG A 206 -12.87 8.13 5.59
CA ARG A 206 -11.50 8.47 6.00
C ARG A 206 -11.46 9.85 6.66
N GLY A 207 -10.77 9.97 7.79
CA GLY A 207 -10.70 11.21 8.59
C GLY A 207 -11.84 11.40 9.61
N SER A 208 -12.87 10.55 9.59
CA SER A 208 -13.84 10.41 10.70
C SER A 208 -13.34 9.45 11.78
N GLU A 209 -12.13 8.94 11.63
CA GLU A 209 -11.37 8.27 12.67
C GLU A 209 -11.03 9.31 13.71
N THR A 210 -11.94 9.51 14.65
CA THR A 210 -11.61 10.19 15.88
C THR A 210 -10.44 9.44 16.50
N PHE A 211 -9.23 10.01 16.42
CA PHE A 211 -8.09 9.73 17.30
C PHE A 211 -8.42 10.13 18.75
N VAL A 212 -9.65 9.89 19.18
CA VAL A 212 -10.05 10.09 20.55
C VAL A 212 -9.55 8.83 21.23
N MET A 213 -8.36 8.99 21.81
CA MET A 213 -8.04 8.54 23.17
C MET A 213 -9.26 8.79 24.07
N ASP A 214 -10.34 8.03 23.88
CA ASP A 214 -11.52 8.18 24.70
C ASP A 214 -11.32 7.26 25.89
N ASP A 215 -10.58 7.80 26.85
CA ASP A 215 -10.19 7.16 28.10
C ASP A 215 -11.39 6.70 28.94
N TYR A 216 -12.64 6.90 28.52
CA TYR A 216 -13.82 6.55 29.32
C TYR A 216 -15.06 6.00 28.60
N GLU A 217 -15.15 5.98 27.26
CA GLU A 217 -16.32 5.44 26.54
C GLU A 217 -15.95 4.54 25.35
N ASN A 218 -15.36 3.37 25.62
CA ASN A 218 -15.50 2.25 24.67
C ASN A 218 -15.50 0.88 25.34
N LYS A 219 -16.51 0.65 26.18
CA LYS A 219 -17.05 -0.71 26.27
C LYS A 219 -17.58 -1.08 24.88
N MET A 220 -16.81 -1.88 24.16
CA MET A 220 -17.36 -2.88 23.24
C MET A 220 -17.98 -2.36 21.93
N VAL A 221 -17.37 -1.38 21.25
CA VAL A 221 -17.60 -1.29 19.80
C VAL A 221 -16.73 -2.34 19.13
N ASN A 222 -17.33 -3.51 18.90
CA ASN A 222 -16.70 -4.66 18.26
C ASN A 222 -15.97 -4.24 16.97
N ALA A 223 -14.81 -4.82 16.68
CA ALA A 223 -14.13 -4.60 15.40
C ALA A 223 -15.09 -4.87 14.20
N ASP A 224 -15.98 -5.84 14.35
CA ASP A 224 -17.05 -6.16 13.38
C ASP A 224 -18.04 -5.01 13.12
N GLU A 225 -18.19 -4.09 14.08
CA GLU A 225 -19.04 -2.91 13.91
C GLU A 225 -18.32 -1.80 13.13
N LYS A 226 -16.99 -1.67 13.27
CA LYS A 226 -16.18 -0.61 12.65
C LYS A 226 -15.66 -0.95 11.26
N TYR A 227 -15.35 -2.21 11.00
CA TYR A 227 -14.68 -2.65 9.78
C TYR A 227 -15.54 -3.60 8.96
N THR A 228 -15.33 -3.59 7.65
CA THR A 228 -15.90 -4.55 6.71
C THR A 228 -14.77 -5.37 6.13
N TRP A 229 -14.76 -6.68 6.42
CA TRP A 229 -13.73 -7.61 6.00
C TRP A 229 -14.09 -8.27 4.67
N THR A 230 -13.17 -8.21 3.71
CA THR A 230 -13.31 -8.86 2.38
C THR A 230 -12.53 -10.16 2.30
N TYR A 231 -11.58 -10.38 3.20
CA TYR A 231 -10.80 -11.59 3.31
C TYR A 231 -10.52 -11.96 4.77
N THR A 232 -10.52 -13.27 5.04
CA THR A 232 -10.10 -13.86 6.31
C THR A 232 -9.21 -15.07 6.01
N SER A 233 -8.00 -15.10 6.58
CA SER A 233 -7.07 -16.21 6.38
C SER A 233 -7.48 -17.46 7.19
N PRO A 234 -6.92 -18.64 6.87
CA PRO A 234 -6.82 -19.72 7.84
C PRO A 234 -6.09 -19.25 9.11
N ALA A 235 -6.26 -19.97 10.22
CA ALA A 235 -5.46 -19.75 11.40
C ALA A 235 -4.10 -20.46 11.25
N PHE A 236 -3.02 -19.77 11.59
CA PHE A 236 -1.65 -20.27 11.55
C PHE A 236 -1.12 -20.50 12.96
N PRO A 237 -0.38 -21.58 13.24
CA PRO A 237 0.24 -21.79 14.55
C PRO A 237 1.36 -20.77 14.79
N MET A 238 1.36 -20.17 15.98
CA MET A 238 2.43 -19.28 16.43
C MET A 238 3.31 -20.04 17.42
N LEU A 239 4.63 -20.02 17.18
CA LEU A 239 5.61 -20.62 18.06
C LEU A 239 5.78 -19.74 19.30
N GLN A 240 5.98 -20.38 20.45
CA GLN A 240 6.35 -19.72 21.71
C GLN A 240 7.83 -19.33 21.67
N LYS A 241 8.20 -18.41 20.78
CA LYS A 241 9.57 -17.96 20.54
C LYS A 241 9.59 -16.46 20.26
N ASN A 242 10.59 -15.80 20.82
CA ASN A 242 10.89 -14.41 20.55
C ASN A 242 11.73 -14.26 19.27
N GLU A 243 11.10 -14.55 18.14
CA GLU A 243 11.68 -14.45 16.81
C GLU A 243 10.61 -13.84 15.89
N LEU A 244 11.02 -13.10 14.85
CA LEU A 244 10.08 -12.62 13.83
C LEU A 244 9.59 -13.81 13.01
N GLN A 245 8.34 -14.21 13.22
CA GLN A 245 7.75 -15.39 12.59
C GLN A 245 7.01 -15.02 11.31
N SER A 246 7.25 -15.79 10.25
CA SER A 246 6.69 -15.56 8.91
C SER A 246 5.43 -16.39 8.68
N PHE A 247 4.33 -15.71 8.33
CA PHE A 247 3.03 -16.30 8.03
C PHE A 247 2.63 -16.02 6.58
N LYS A 248 3.01 -16.93 5.68
CA LYS A 248 2.69 -16.83 4.25
C LYS A 248 1.23 -17.18 3.98
N LEU A 249 0.55 -16.32 3.21
CA LEU A 249 -0.83 -16.55 2.82
C LEU A 249 -0.92 -17.66 1.76
N PRO A 250 -2.03 -18.42 1.68
CA PRO A 250 -2.20 -19.48 0.68
C PRO A 250 -2.14 -18.98 -0.77
N ARG A 251 -2.45 -17.69 -0.97
CA ARG A 251 -2.27 -16.94 -2.20
C ARG A 251 -2.04 -15.46 -1.84
N PRO A 252 -1.48 -14.64 -2.72
CA PRO A 252 -1.52 -13.20 -2.57
C PRO A 252 -2.97 -12.70 -2.45
N VAL A 253 -3.23 -11.76 -1.55
CA VAL A 253 -4.57 -11.24 -1.27
C VAL A 253 -4.63 -9.78 -1.66
N LEU A 254 -5.68 -9.41 -2.41
CA LEU A 254 -5.94 -8.02 -2.74
C LEU A 254 -6.67 -7.34 -1.57
N CYS A 255 -5.94 -6.62 -0.74
CA CYS A 255 -6.50 -5.84 0.37
C CYS A 255 -7.16 -4.56 -0.18
N ILE A 256 -8.50 -4.51 -0.16
CA ILE A 256 -9.31 -3.38 -0.64
C ILE A 256 -9.74 -2.52 0.55
N GLY A 257 -9.22 -1.28 0.57
CA GLY A 257 -9.41 -0.25 1.59
C GLY A 257 -8.28 -0.15 2.63
N GLY A 258 -7.20 -0.90 2.43
CA GLY A 258 -5.93 -0.66 3.14
C GLY A 258 -5.97 -0.91 4.66
N VAL A 259 -6.82 -1.82 5.16
CA VAL A 259 -6.85 -2.20 6.57
C VAL A 259 -6.51 -3.67 6.74
N VAL A 260 -5.59 -3.98 7.66
CA VAL A 260 -5.23 -5.33 8.06
C VAL A 260 -5.39 -5.48 9.57
N MET A 261 -6.06 -6.55 10.01
CA MET A 261 -6.15 -6.94 11.41
C MET A 261 -5.45 -8.28 11.64
N ILE A 262 -4.59 -8.30 12.65
CA ILE A 262 -3.94 -9.50 13.18
C ILE A 262 -4.73 -9.94 14.40
N GLU A 263 -5.48 -11.04 14.28
CA GLU A 263 -6.15 -11.69 15.40
C GLU A 263 -5.19 -12.68 16.08
N LEU A 264 -4.99 -12.49 17.38
CA LEU A 264 -4.14 -13.27 18.25
C LEU A 264 -5.04 -14.23 19.04
N LEU A 265 -4.98 -15.52 18.70
CA LEU A 265 -5.94 -16.53 19.16
C LEU A 265 -5.29 -17.47 20.17
N GLY A 266 -5.91 -17.57 21.35
CA GLY A 266 -5.47 -18.44 22.44
C GLY A 266 -4.23 -17.89 23.15
N ARG A 267 -4.36 -17.58 24.43
CA ARG A 267 -3.28 -17.13 25.31
C ARG A 267 -2.52 -18.33 25.86
N VAL A 268 -1.21 -18.17 26.07
CA VAL A 268 -0.35 -19.24 26.57
C VAL A 268 0.23 -18.94 27.94
N GLN A 269 0.65 -17.69 28.16
CA GLN A 269 1.37 -17.31 29.35
C GLN A 269 0.49 -16.51 30.32
N LYS A 270 0.68 -16.77 31.61
CA LYS A 270 0.13 -15.94 32.68
C LYS A 270 1.17 -15.00 33.26
N GLN A 271 0.73 -13.82 33.66
CA GLN A 271 1.53 -12.88 34.41
C GLN A 271 1.50 -13.23 35.90
N GLU A 272 2.66 -13.17 36.57
CA GLU A 272 2.78 -13.56 37.98
C GLU A 272 2.09 -12.59 38.94
N ALA A 273 1.98 -11.31 38.56
CA ALA A 273 1.45 -10.26 39.43
C ALA A 273 -0.03 -10.42 39.75
N ASP A 274 -0.82 -10.97 38.81
CA ASP A 274 -2.27 -11.07 38.89
C ASP A 274 -2.84 -12.44 38.51
N ASP A 275 -2.01 -13.40 38.08
CA ASP A 275 -2.40 -14.73 37.62
C ASP A 275 -3.36 -14.72 36.41
N MET A 276 -3.31 -13.66 35.60
CA MET A 276 -4.12 -13.50 34.38
C MET A 276 -3.32 -13.83 33.13
N TYR A 277 -4.00 -14.22 32.04
CA TYR A 277 -3.37 -14.49 30.76
C TYR A 277 -3.17 -13.22 29.93
N TYR A 278 -2.01 -13.11 29.30
CA TYR A 278 -1.60 -11.96 28.48
C TYR A 278 -1.04 -12.39 27.12
N ILE A 279 -1.12 -11.49 26.14
CA ILE A 279 -0.42 -11.58 24.85
C ILE A 279 0.36 -10.28 24.65
N CYS A 280 1.63 -10.40 24.27
CA CYS A 280 2.51 -9.28 23.98
C CYS A 280 3.19 -9.45 22.62
N VAL A 281 3.28 -8.37 21.86
CA VAL A 281 3.88 -8.35 20.50
C VAL A 281 4.97 -7.27 20.46
N CYS A 282 6.17 -7.63 20.00
CA CYS A 282 7.27 -6.70 19.79
C CYS A 282 7.12 -5.93 18.49
N HIS A 283 6.84 -6.65 17.41
CA HIS A 283 6.97 -6.15 16.05
C HIS A 283 6.00 -6.88 15.12
N ALA A 284 5.45 -6.15 14.15
CA ALA A 284 4.59 -6.69 13.10
C ALA A 284 4.92 -6.08 11.74
N GLU A 285 4.85 -6.92 10.69
CA GLU A 285 5.11 -6.54 9.30
C GLU A 285 4.00 -7.07 8.40
N VAL A 286 3.52 -6.25 7.46
CA VAL A 286 2.66 -6.68 6.37
C VAL A 286 3.45 -6.55 5.07
N MET A 287 3.93 -7.67 4.55
CA MET A 287 4.73 -7.73 3.34
C MET A 287 3.83 -7.82 2.11
N GLY A 288 4.10 -6.95 1.14
CA GLY A 288 3.36 -6.95 -0.11
C GLY A 288 3.78 -5.84 -1.04
N ARG A 289 2.82 -5.36 -1.84
CA ARG A 289 3.02 -4.28 -2.80
C ARG A 289 1.78 -3.42 -2.94
N SER A 290 2.00 -2.11 -2.90
CA SER A 290 0.98 -1.12 -3.23
C SER A 290 0.68 -1.15 -4.73
N LEU A 291 -0.61 -1.05 -5.10
CA LEU A 291 -1.03 -0.80 -6.48
C LEU A 291 -1.31 0.69 -6.75
N SER A 292 -1.19 1.55 -5.75
CA SER A 292 -1.29 2.99 -5.93
C SER A 292 -0.02 3.57 -6.54
N PRO A 293 -0.11 4.64 -7.34
CA PRO A 293 -1.33 5.40 -7.67
C PRO A 293 -2.13 4.82 -8.84
N LEU A 294 -1.64 3.77 -9.51
CA LEU A 294 -2.27 3.20 -10.70
C LEU A 294 -3.69 2.69 -10.43
N PHE A 295 -3.90 2.10 -9.27
CA PHE A 295 -5.21 1.76 -8.74
C PHE A 295 -5.43 2.43 -7.40
N MET A 296 -6.67 2.89 -7.20
CA MET A 296 -7.15 3.39 -5.92
C MET A 296 -8.61 2.97 -5.71
N VAL A 297 -9.12 3.15 -4.50
CA VAL A 297 -10.51 2.82 -4.18
C VAL A 297 -11.18 4.02 -3.53
N GLU A 298 -12.44 4.26 -3.90
CA GLU A 298 -13.34 5.15 -3.19
C GLU A 298 -14.38 4.29 -2.49
N ILE A 299 -14.54 4.49 -1.18
CA ILE A 299 -15.49 3.74 -0.35
C ILE A 299 -16.52 4.74 0.14
N SER A 300 -17.78 4.54 -0.22
CA SER A 300 -18.93 5.35 0.21
C SER A 300 -19.85 4.49 1.08
N ASP A 301 -20.11 4.93 2.32
CA ASP A 301 -20.89 4.18 3.33
C ASP A 301 -22.22 4.89 3.65
N PRO A 302 -23.35 4.20 4.00
CA PRO A 302 -23.50 3.01 4.90
C PRO A 302 -23.57 1.60 4.26
N GLU A 303 -23.53 1.51 2.93
CA GLU A 303 -23.84 0.27 2.19
C GLU A 303 -22.61 -0.43 1.60
N GLY A 304 -21.39 0.03 1.92
CA GLY A 304 -20.16 -0.52 1.38
C GLY A 304 -20.00 -0.35 -0.13
N TYR A 305 -20.57 0.70 -0.72
CA TYR A 305 -20.46 0.97 -2.15
C TYR A 305 -19.02 1.42 -2.47
N SER A 306 -18.21 0.50 -2.98
CA SER A 306 -16.82 0.76 -3.35
C SER A 306 -16.65 0.88 -4.87
N ILE A 307 -15.90 1.90 -5.29
CA ILE A 307 -15.54 2.14 -6.68
C ILE A 307 -14.04 1.96 -6.86
N LEU A 308 -13.63 1.01 -7.69
CA LEU A 308 -12.25 0.86 -8.13
C LEU A 308 -11.93 1.95 -9.16
N LYS A 309 -10.94 2.79 -8.87
CA LYS A 309 -10.42 3.81 -9.78
C LYS A 309 -9.14 3.30 -10.43
N TYR A 310 -9.09 3.38 -11.75
CA TYR A 310 -7.91 3.08 -12.55
C TYR A 310 -7.38 4.36 -13.20
N LEU A 311 -6.12 4.68 -12.94
CA LEU A 311 -5.46 5.91 -13.38
C LEU A 311 -4.37 5.57 -14.41
N PRO A 312 -4.71 5.32 -15.69
CA PRO A 312 -3.74 4.89 -16.69
C PRO A 312 -2.57 5.87 -16.86
N GLY A 313 -2.82 7.18 -16.76
CA GLY A 313 -1.80 8.21 -16.87
C GLY A 313 -0.79 8.23 -15.72
N ALA A 314 -1.03 7.48 -14.63
CA ALA A 314 -0.18 7.47 -13.45
C ALA A 314 1.07 6.59 -13.65
N LYS A 315 1.08 5.74 -14.68
CA LYS A 315 2.25 4.91 -15.04
C LYS A 315 3.44 5.74 -15.53
N ASP A 316 3.15 6.92 -16.08
CA ASP A 316 4.13 7.77 -16.76
C ASP A 316 4.54 8.98 -15.91
N LEU A 317 4.04 9.09 -14.66
CA LEU A 317 4.34 10.22 -13.78
C LEU A 317 5.65 9.99 -13.03
N SER A 318 6.54 10.97 -13.10
CA SER A 318 7.68 11.11 -12.20
C SER A 318 7.22 11.63 -10.83
N ILE A 319 8.07 11.53 -9.81
CA ILE A 319 7.80 12.12 -8.49
C ILE A 319 7.52 13.63 -8.61
N ASP A 320 8.20 14.33 -9.52
CA ASP A 320 7.97 15.77 -9.78
C ASP A 320 6.59 16.05 -10.37
N ASP A 321 6.07 15.16 -11.20
CA ASP A 321 4.69 15.27 -11.72
C ASP A 321 3.66 15.05 -10.60
N PHE A 322 4.02 14.30 -9.56
CA PHE A 322 3.27 14.20 -8.30
C PHE A 322 3.57 15.37 -7.34
N LEU A 323 4.25 16.43 -7.75
CA LEU A 323 4.44 17.63 -6.92
C LEU A 323 3.95 18.91 -7.58
N GLN A 324 3.82 18.91 -8.90
CA GLN A 324 3.29 20.05 -9.65
C GLN A 324 1.76 20.08 -9.65
N ASP A 325 1.19 21.29 -9.56
CA ASP A 325 -0.23 21.56 -9.68
C ASP A 325 -0.50 22.14 -11.08
N ASP A 326 -0.88 21.29 -12.05
CA ASP A 326 -1.24 21.76 -13.39
C ASP A 326 -2.74 21.99 -13.48
N THR A 327 -3.14 23.27 -13.58
CA THR A 327 -4.53 23.74 -13.75
C THR A 327 -5.33 23.12 -14.90
N LYS A 328 -4.71 22.29 -15.74
CA LYS A 328 -5.35 21.59 -16.86
C LYS A 328 -5.88 20.20 -16.52
N ASP A 329 -5.49 19.63 -15.37
CA ASP A 329 -5.92 18.27 -15.02
C ASP A 329 -7.39 18.26 -14.54
N SER A 330 -8.03 17.10 -14.61
CA SER A 330 -9.40 16.96 -14.14
C SER A 330 -9.47 17.08 -12.61
N PRO A 331 -10.53 17.66 -12.02
CA PRO A 331 -10.64 17.80 -10.57
C PRO A 331 -10.57 16.46 -9.81
N GLU A 332 -11.12 15.40 -10.40
CA GLU A 332 -11.08 14.05 -9.83
C GLU A 332 -9.66 13.46 -9.87
N TRP A 333 -8.91 13.71 -10.94
CA TRP A 333 -7.49 13.35 -11.03
C TRP A 333 -6.65 14.03 -9.94
N HIS A 334 -6.80 15.36 -9.81
CA HIS A 334 -6.12 16.13 -8.76
C HIS A 334 -6.42 15.58 -7.37
N TYR A 335 -7.70 15.39 -7.05
CA TYR A 335 -8.11 14.85 -5.76
C TYR A 335 -7.45 13.50 -5.44
N LEU A 336 -7.41 12.57 -6.41
CA LEU A 336 -6.82 11.25 -6.21
C LEU A 336 -5.30 11.31 -6.09
N VAL A 337 -4.65 12.16 -6.88
CA VAL A 337 -3.21 12.40 -6.82
C VAL A 337 -2.82 13.05 -5.49
N ASP A 338 -3.55 14.05 -5.02
CA ASP A 338 -3.32 14.71 -3.73
C ASP A 338 -3.52 13.73 -2.57
N ARG A 339 -4.54 12.87 -2.65
CA ARG A 339 -4.75 11.79 -1.69
C ARG A 339 -3.56 10.84 -1.65
N TYR A 340 -3.04 10.44 -2.80
CA TYR A 340 -1.83 9.62 -2.89
C TYR A 340 -0.61 10.32 -2.27
N ARG A 341 -0.40 11.61 -2.54
CA ARG A 341 0.68 12.42 -1.93
C ARG A 341 0.56 12.44 -0.41
N GLN A 342 -0.64 12.65 0.11
CA GLN A 342 -0.89 12.70 1.55
C GLN A 342 -0.59 11.35 2.23
N MET A 343 -0.98 10.24 1.60
CA MET A 343 -0.72 8.89 2.12
C MET A 343 0.77 8.55 2.12
N ASN A 344 1.50 8.99 1.08
CA ASN A 344 2.92 8.71 0.91
C ASN A 344 3.83 9.86 1.34
N HIS A 345 3.35 10.79 2.17
CA HIS A 345 4.13 11.96 2.59
C HIS A 345 5.45 11.56 3.30
N ARG A 346 5.54 10.38 3.92
CA ARG A 346 6.81 9.84 4.45
C ARG A 346 7.77 9.39 3.33
N ALA A 347 7.27 8.69 2.30
CA ALA A 347 8.07 8.22 1.17
C ALA A 347 8.51 9.37 0.25
N VAL A 348 7.65 10.37 0.02
CA VAL A 348 7.96 11.57 -0.78
C VAL A 348 9.06 12.40 -0.12
N VAL A 349 9.01 12.58 1.20
CA VAL A 349 10.05 13.31 1.95
C VAL A 349 11.38 12.57 1.93
N VAL A 350 11.38 11.24 2.08
CA VAL A 350 12.63 10.43 2.03
C VAL A 350 13.24 10.43 0.62
N SER A 351 12.43 10.32 -0.44
CA SER A 351 12.93 10.39 -1.81
C SER A 351 13.46 11.79 -2.17
N ALA A 352 12.81 12.86 -1.71
CA ALA A 352 13.29 14.24 -1.90
C ALA A 352 14.62 14.53 -1.18
N LEU A 353 14.95 13.77 -0.13
CA LEU A 353 16.21 13.90 0.61
C LEU A 353 17.34 13.03 0.04
N LEU A 354 17.04 12.09 -0.87
CA LEU A 354 17.97 11.10 -1.40
C LEU A 354 18.38 11.35 -2.86
N GLU A 355 18.03 12.49 -3.46
CA GLU A 355 18.52 12.80 -4.81
C GLU A 355 20.06 12.89 -4.84
N PRO A 356 20.73 12.15 -5.74
CA PRO A 356 22.19 12.24 -5.86
C PRO A 356 22.56 13.60 -6.45
N VAL A 357 23.36 14.38 -5.71
CA VAL A 357 24.09 15.54 -6.24
C VAL A 357 24.93 15.06 -7.43
N HIS A 358 24.45 15.30 -8.65
CA HIS A 358 25.23 15.06 -9.86
C HIS A 358 26.37 16.08 -9.88
N TYR A 359 27.56 15.64 -9.49
CA TYR A 359 28.79 16.32 -9.85
C TYR A 359 28.90 16.35 -11.37
N MET A 360 28.72 17.54 -11.97
CA MET A 360 29.09 17.79 -13.35
C MET A 360 30.57 17.46 -13.54
N HIS A 361 30.85 16.42 -14.30
CA HIS A 361 32.17 16.14 -14.83
C HIS A 361 32.25 16.83 -16.20
N ASP A 362 32.79 18.05 -16.22
CA ASP A 362 33.11 18.74 -17.46
C ASP A 362 34.25 18.00 -18.18
N ILE A 363 33.87 17.20 -19.18
CA ILE A 363 34.75 16.81 -20.28
C ILE A 363 34.21 17.43 -21.56
N GLY A 364 34.91 18.44 -22.04
CA GLY A 364 34.81 19.01 -23.37
C GLY A 364 35.81 20.16 -23.42
N GLY A 365 36.96 20.05 -24.06
CA GLY A 365 37.09 19.64 -25.44
C GLY A 365 37.37 20.90 -26.24
N ILE A 366 38.67 21.18 -26.37
CA ILE A 366 39.36 22.14 -27.24
C ILE A 366 38.52 22.65 -28.42
N SER A 367 38.38 23.98 -28.51
CA SER A 367 38.34 24.68 -29.80
C SER A 367 39.00 26.04 -29.66
N ASP A 368 40.11 26.18 -30.39
CA ASP A 368 40.78 27.45 -30.68
C ASP A 368 39.81 28.43 -31.35
N ASP A 369 39.84 29.70 -30.94
CA ASP A 369 39.77 30.82 -31.88
C ASP A 369 40.17 32.13 -31.18
N ASP A 370 41.06 32.83 -31.87
CA ASP A 370 41.76 34.05 -31.48
C ASP A 370 40.83 35.25 -31.23
N HIS A 371 41.20 36.11 -30.27
CA HIS A 371 41.30 37.55 -30.52
C HIS A 371 42.09 38.26 -29.40
N GLU A 372 43.07 39.03 -29.85
CA GLU A 372 43.97 39.90 -29.09
C GLU A 372 43.28 41.15 -28.51
N ASP A 373 44.07 41.87 -27.71
CA ASP A 373 43.95 43.27 -27.26
C ASP A 373 43.21 43.51 -25.92
N ASP A 374 43.66 44.34 -24.99
CA ASP A 374 44.91 45.04 -24.70
C ASP A 374 44.70 45.76 -23.33
N VAL A 375 45.79 46.14 -22.67
CA VAL A 375 45.93 47.19 -21.64
C VAL A 375 45.32 46.99 -20.23
N GLY A 376 46.21 46.62 -19.30
CA GLY A 376 46.84 47.58 -18.37
C GLY A 376 46.11 47.96 -17.07
N GLY A 377 46.86 47.91 -15.96
CA GLY A 377 46.47 48.59 -14.72
C GLY A 377 47.12 48.05 -13.45
N ILE A 378 48.37 48.43 -13.22
CA ILE A 378 49.08 48.33 -11.94
C ILE A 378 48.45 49.31 -10.94
N SER A 379 48.23 48.88 -9.69
CA SER A 379 48.63 49.64 -8.50
C SER A 379 48.41 48.84 -7.22
N ASP A 380 49.52 48.58 -6.55
CA ASP A 380 49.62 48.36 -5.11
C ASP A 380 49.00 49.55 -4.35
N ASP A 381 48.44 49.31 -3.16
CA ASP A 381 48.90 50.00 -1.96
C ASP A 381 48.21 49.47 -0.70
N ASP A 382 49.05 49.41 0.33
CA ASP A 382 48.82 48.96 1.69
C ASP A 382 47.82 49.84 2.45
N HIS A 383 47.16 49.26 3.46
CA HIS A 383 47.31 49.79 4.83
C HIS A 383 46.67 48.86 5.88
N GLU A 384 47.50 48.54 6.86
CA GLU A 384 47.15 47.96 8.15
C GLU A 384 46.36 48.94 9.03
N ASP A 385 45.77 48.33 10.06
CA ASP A 385 45.57 48.83 11.42
C ASP A 385 44.18 49.25 11.93
N ASP A 386 43.91 48.63 13.08
CA ASP A 386 43.34 49.17 14.31
C ASP A 386 41.88 48.84 14.70
N VAL A 387 41.81 47.83 15.57
CA VAL A 387 41.36 47.90 16.98
C VAL A 387 39.96 48.47 17.26
N GLY A 388 39.16 47.64 17.93
CA GLY A 388 38.03 48.10 18.74
C GLY A 388 37.20 46.96 19.30
N GLY A 389 37.57 46.44 20.46
CA GLY A 389 36.71 45.56 21.24
C GLY A 389 35.50 46.31 21.82
N ILE A 390 34.47 45.56 22.20
CA ILE A 390 33.57 45.83 23.34
C ILE A 390 32.84 44.52 23.68
N SER A 391 32.64 44.37 24.98
CA SER A 391 32.17 43.25 25.79
C SER A 391 30.68 42.92 25.70
N ASP A 392 30.39 41.67 26.05
CA ASP A 392 29.36 41.14 26.97
C ASP A 392 28.10 41.96 27.27
N ASP A 393 26.96 41.29 27.14
CA ASP A 393 25.79 41.25 28.04
C ASP A 393 24.61 40.61 27.25
N ASP A 394 23.65 39.83 27.76
CA ASP A 394 23.39 39.14 29.02
C ASP A 394 22.00 38.43 28.83
N TYR A 395 21.62 37.53 29.74
CA TYR A 395 20.27 36.97 30.01
C TYR A 395 19.67 35.76 29.25
N LEU A 396 19.71 34.64 29.98
CA LEU A 396 18.61 33.72 30.34
C LEU A 396 17.17 34.27 30.13
N VAL A 397 16.28 33.47 29.53
CA VAL A 397 15.23 32.64 30.19
C VAL A 397 14.83 31.52 29.22
#